data_AF-A0A969HES1-F1
#
_entry.id   AF-A0A969HES1-F1
#
_cell.length_a   1.000
_cell.length_b   1.000
_cell.length_c   1.000
_cell.angle_alpha   90.00
_cell.angle_beta   90.00
_cell.angle_gamma   90.00
#
_symmetry.space_group_name_H-M   'P 1'
#
loop_
_entity.id
_entity.type
_entity.pdbx_description
1 polymer ?
#
loop_
_entity_poly.entity_id
_entity_poly.type
_entity_poly.pdbx_seq_one_letter_code
_entity_poly.pdbx_strand_id
1 'polypeptide(L)'
;MASYIIIWANLVVTGLVLSCFSKLGDSVVYFRFSLLIAVILALLASKLKPDFADAKTNPSDQEPTRNPLMVTFLWISFGMTLLANILIAYNYHPNNWDSLTYHLPRVLFYISQGNLAHFETVNDRLTFFPLNATLFQIFLAIYGQPDYLFNFFNLASWLLAALAVYQLCRRSGLAHLPALLSSWIGVMATQVLAQGTATTNDLLTAVPLLIGTLFILE
;
A
#
# COMPACT_ATOMS: atom_id res chain seq x y z
N MET A 1 2.50 5.29 8.80
CA MET A 1 2.51 3.82 8.63
C MET A 1 1.36 3.16 9.37
N ALA A 2 1.21 3.36 10.69
CA ALA A 2 0.05 2.85 11.43
C ALA A 2 -1.30 3.28 10.82
N SER A 3 -1.41 4.55 10.42
CA SER A 3 -2.59 5.07 9.70
C SER A 3 -2.91 4.32 8.41
N TYR A 4 -1.90 3.93 7.63
CA TYR A 4 -2.09 3.14 6.42
C TYR A 4 -2.67 1.76 6.74
N ILE A 5 -2.14 1.06 7.76
CA ILE A 5 -2.69 -0.22 8.20
C ILE A 5 -4.14 -0.08 8.65
N ILE A 6 -4.46 0.98 9.41
CA ILE A 6 -5.82 1.23 9.90
C ILE A 6 -6.79 1.46 8.73
N ILE A 7 -6.40 2.29 7.76
CA ILE A 7 -7.21 2.54 6.55
C ILE A 7 -7.39 1.24 5.75
N TRP A 8 -6.30 0.53 5.50
CA TRP A 8 -6.32 -0.73 4.77
C TRP A 8 -7.21 -1.78 5.45
N ALA A 9 -7.06 -1.95 6.77
CA ALA A 9 -7.88 -2.87 7.56
C ALA A 9 -9.35 -2.48 7.53
N ASN A 10 -9.68 -1.18 7.63
CA ASN A 10 -11.06 -0.70 7.51
C ASN A 10 -11.67 -1.10 6.15
N LEU A 11 -10.98 -0.84 5.04
CA LEU A 11 -11.49 -1.16 3.70
C LEU A 11 -11.65 -2.68 3.49
N VAL A 12 -10.70 -3.48 3.96
CA VAL A 12 -10.76 -4.95 3.90
C VAL A 12 -11.94 -5.47 4.73
N VAL A 13 -12.06 -5.05 6.00
CA VAL A 13 -13.16 -5.48 6.88
C VAL A 13 -14.51 -5.02 6.32
N THR A 14 -14.61 -3.80 5.81
CA THR A 14 -15.83 -3.29 5.16
C THR A 14 -16.26 -4.20 4.02
N GLY A 15 -15.36 -4.52 3.09
CA GLY A 15 -15.73 -5.35 1.96
C GLY A 15 -16.03 -6.81 2.33
N LEU A 16 -15.32 -7.38 3.31
CA LEU A 16 -15.64 -8.72 3.84
C LEU A 16 -17.04 -8.77 4.47
N VAL A 17 -17.39 -7.78 5.30
CA VAL A 17 -18.71 -7.74 5.95
C VAL A 17 -19.82 -7.52 4.92
N LEU A 18 -19.66 -6.53 4.03
CA LEU A 18 -20.69 -6.23 3.04
C LEU A 18 -20.88 -7.34 2.01
N SER A 19 -19.83 -8.13 1.74
CA SER A 19 -19.92 -9.35 0.95
C SER A 19 -20.90 -10.36 1.55
N CYS A 20 -20.92 -10.53 2.87
CA CYS A 20 -21.85 -11.46 3.55
C CYS A 20 -23.32 -11.08 3.35
N PHE A 21 -23.61 -9.81 3.03
CA PHE A 21 -24.96 -9.29 2.80
C PHE A 21 -25.26 -9.05 1.33
N SER A 22 -24.37 -9.45 0.41
CA SER A 22 -24.46 -9.14 -1.02
C SER A 22 -24.61 -7.64 -1.32
N LYS A 23 -24.00 -6.79 -0.49
CA LYS A 23 -24.03 -5.31 -0.58
C LYS A 23 -22.68 -4.70 -0.94
N LEU A 24 -21.73 -5.50 -1.44
CA LEU A 24 -20.38 -5.02 -1.76
C LEU A 24 -20.38 -3.90 -2.81
N GLY A 25 -21.27 -3.96 -3.81
CA GLY A 25 -21.37 -2.97 -4.88
C GLY A 25 -22.20 -1.72 -4.56
N ASP A 26 -22.80 -1.62 -3.37
CA ASP A 26 -23.63 -0.48 -2.97
C ASP A 26 -22.74 0.63 -2.37
N SER A 27 -22.52 1.71 -3.14
CA SER A 27 -21.61 2.79 -2.77
C SER A 27 -22.02 3.53 -1.49
N VAL A 28 -23.32 3.69 -1.24
CA VAL A 28 -23.82 4.41 -0.06
C VAL A 28 -23.65 3.55 1.18
N VAL A 29 -23.98 2.26 1.09
CA VAL A 29 -23.80 1.31 2.19
C VAL A 29 -22.30 1.14 2.50
N TYR A 30 -21.47 1.00 1.46
CA TYR A 30 -20.01 0.92 1.59
C TYR A 30 -19.44 2.11 2.34
N PHE A 31 -19.78 3.33 1.89
CA PHE A 31 -19.32 4.56 2.53
C PHE A 31 -19.74 4.65 4.00
N ARG A 32 -21.03 4.44 4.30
CA ARG A 32 -21.57 4.56 5.66
C ARG A 32 -20.93 3.56 6.62
N PHE A 33 -20.76 2.32 6.17
CA PHE A 33 -20.16 1.28 6.99
C PHE A 33 -18.67 1.52 7.24
N SER A 34 -17.93 1.90 6.20
CA SER A 34 -16.51 2.27 6.33
C SER A 34 -16.31 3.48 7.24
N LEU A 35 -17.19 4.48 7.16
CA LEU A 35 -17.18 5.64 8.05
C LEU A 35 -17.47 5.24 9.50
N LEU A 36 -18.45 4.35 9.73
CA LEU A 36 -18.77 3.85 11.06
C LEU A 36 -17.57 3.14 11.70
N ILE A 37 -16.89 2.26 10.96
CA ILE A 37 -15.65 1.62 11.43
C ILE A 37 -14.58 2.67 11.73
N ALA A 38 -14.38 3.65 10.85
CA ALA A 38 -13.39 4.70 11.07
C ALA A 38 -13.67 5.51 12.36
N VAL A 39 -14.93 5.86 12.62
CA VAL A 39 -15.34 6.56 13.85
C VAL A 39 -15.10 5.70 15.08
N ILE A 40 -15.46 4.41 15.06
CA ILE A 40 -15.22 3.48 16.17
C ILE A 40 -13.72 3.38 16.44
N LEU A 41 -12.90 3.18 15.40
CA LEU A 41 -11.44 3.11 15.54
C LEU A 41 -10.85 4.41 16.08
N ALA A 42 -11.33 5.58 15.64
CA ALA A 42 -10.89 6.87 16.16
C ALA A 42 -11.25 7.05 17.66
N LEU A 43 -12.45 6.63 18.08
CA LEU A 43 -12.87 6.66 19.48
C LEU A 43 -12.12 5.66 20.36
N LEU A 44 -11.70 4.52 19.82
CA LEU A 44 -10.85 3.58 20.53
C LEU A 44 -9.42 4.11 20.62
N ALA A 45 -8.89 4.67 19.52
CA ALA A 45 -7.56 5.25 19.48
C ALA A 45 -7.41 6.45 20.42
N SER A 46 -8.46 7.27 20.60
CA SER A 46 -8.43 8.40 21.56
C SER A 46 -8.37 7.96 23.02
N LYS A 47 -8.69 6.70 23.33
CA LYS A 47 -8.54 6.11 24.67
C LYS A 47 -7.17 5.49 24.90
N LEU A 48 -6.43 5.21 23.83
CA LEU A 48 -5.06 4.73 23.95
C LEU A 48 -4.19 5.93 24.31
N LYS A 49 -3.43 5.82 25.41
CA LYS A 49 -2.36 6.79 25.65
C LYS A 49 -1.31 6.55 24.57
N PRO A 50 -0.96 7.57 23.77
CA PRO A 50 0.15 7.42 22.85
C PRO A 50 1.39 7.10 23.68
N ASP A 51 1.91 5.88 23.54
CA ASP A 51 3.22 5.55 24.05
C ASP A 51 4.21 6.17 23.07
N PHE A 52 4.54 7.44 23.33
CA PHE A 52 5.71 8.03 22.73
C PHE A 52 6.90 7.40 23.45
N ALA A 53 7.22 6.14 23.11
CA ALA A 53 8.51 5.59 23.45
C ALA A 53 9.54 6.59 22.92
N ASP A 54 10.30 7.21 23.82
CA ASP A 54 11.38 8.12 23.45
C ASP A 54 12.15 7.43 22.33
N ALA A 55 12.24 8.08 21.16
CA ALA A 55 12.98 7.54 20.04
C ALA A 55 14.39 7.26 20.56
N LYS A 56 14.69 5.98 20.83
CA LYS A 56 15.99 5.57 21.36
C LYS A 56 17.01 6.15 20.39
N THR A 57 17.80 7.11 20.87
CA THR A 57 18.85 7.71 20.07
C THR A 57 19.78 6.57 19.73
N ASN A 58 19.77 6.22 18.45
CA ASN A 58 20.62 5.17 17.96
C ASN A 58 22.04 5.75 18.06
N PRO A 59 23.04 5.03 18.58
CA PRO A 59 24.41 5.54 18.62
C PRO A 59 24.91 6.05 17.26
N SER A 60 24.33 5.50 16.18
CA SER A 60 24.56 5.91 14.79
C SER A 60 23.89 7.23 14.35
N ASP A 61 22.98 7.83 15.13
CA ASP A 61 22.41 9.16 14.87
C ASP A 61 23.46 10.28 15.00
N GLN A 62 24.54 10.03 15.77
CA GLN A 62 25.63 10.99 15.96
C GLN A 62 26.70 10.93 14.87
N GLU A 63 26.62 9.98 13.93
CA GLU A 63 27.56 9.93 12.81
C GLU A 63 27.15 10.94 11.73
N PRO A 64 27.92 12.02 11.49
CA PRO A 64 27.63 12.92 10.38
C PRO A 64 27.70 12.14 9.06
N THR A 65 26.76 12.41 8.15
CA THR A 65 26.78 11.83 6.80
C THR A 65 28.06 12.24 6.09
N ARG A 66 29.06 11.36 6.10
CA ARG A 66 30.41 11.63 5.58
C ARG A 66 30.47 11.88 4.07
N ASN A 67 29.40 11.59 3.32
CA ASN A 67 29.38 11.66 1.86
C ASN A 67 28.16 12.44 1.32
N PRO A 68 28.23 13.78 1.26
CA PRO A 68 27.12 14.63 0.80
C PRO A 68 26.78 14.42 -0.68
N LEU A 69 27.77 14.10 -1.52
CA LEU A 69 27.56 13.80 -2.94
C LEU A 69 26.69 12.55 -3.11
N MET A 70 26.97 11.49 -2.36
CA MET A 70 26.19 10.27 -2.40
C MET A 70 24.75 10.50 -1.94
N VAL A 71 24.53 11.20 -0.82
CA VAL A 71 23.18 11.55 -0.33
C VAL A 71 22.42 12.36 -1.39
N THR A 72 23.09 13.35 -1.99
CA THR A 72 22.51 14.17 -3.06
C THR A 72 22.13 13.33 -4.27
N PHE A 73 22.99 12.41 -4.71
CA PHE A 73 22.71 11.48 -5.79
C PHE A 73 21.48 10.60 -5.49
N LEU A 74 21.39 10.04 -4.28
CA LEU A 74 20.28 9.18 -3.87
C LEU A 74 18.95 9.96 -3.91
N TRP A 75 18.92 11.18 -3.39
CA TRP A 75 17.71 12.01 -3.40
C TRP A 75 17.33 12.51 -4.80
N ILE A 76 18.28 12.94 -5.62
CA ILE A 76 18.01 13.40 -6.99
C ILE A 76 17.47 12.23 -7.83
N SER A 77 18.16 11.09 -7.83
CA SER A 77 17.71 9.91 -8.58
C SER A 77 16.35 9.42 -8.10
N PHE A 78 16.11 9.39 -6.78
CA PHE A 78 14.81 9.06 -6.22
C PHE A 78 13.72 10.05 -6.64
N GLY A 79 13.98 11.35 -6.56
CA GLY A 79 13.05 12.40 -6.96
C GLY A 79 12.70 12.35 -8.45
N MET A 80 13.70 12.12 -9.31
CA MET A 80 13.48 11.95 -10.75
C MET A 80 12.62 10.73 -11.06
N THR A 81 12.92 9.59 -10.43
CA THR A 81 12.16 8.35 -10.61
C THR A 81 10.74 8.48 -10.08
N LEU A 82 10.56 9.13 -8.92
CA LEU A 82 9.24 9.41 -8.36
C LEU A 82 8.42 10.30 -9.30
N LEU A 83 9.01 11.39 -9.80
CA LEU A 83 8.34 12.27 -10.76
C LEU A 83 7.93 11.50 -12.02
N ALA A 84 8.82 10.68 -12.57
CA ALA A 84 8.51 9.84 -13.73
C ALA A 84 7.34 8.88 -13.44
N ASN A 85 7.33 8.23 -12.28
CA ASN A 85 6.23 7.33 -11.90
C ASN A 85 4.91 8.08 -11.66
N ILE A 86 4.93 9.29 -11.09
CA ILE A 86 3.73 10.12 -10.96
C ILE A 86 3.18 10.47 -12.33
N LEU A 87 4.04 10.89 -13.26
CA LEU A 87 3.66 11.22 -14.63
C LEU A 87 3.09 9.98 -15.33
N ILE A 88 3.69 8.81 -15.17
CA ILE A 88 3.18 7.56 -15.73
C ILE A 88 1.82 7.20 -15.11
N ALA A 89 1.71 7.22 -13.78
CA ALA A 89 0.49 6.88 -13.04
C ALA A 89 -0.69 7.78 -13.44
N TYR A 90 -0.45 9.06 -13.69
CA TYR A 90 -1.49 10.03 -14.06
C TYR A 90 -1.88 9.96 -15.54
N ASN A 91 -0.91 9.80 -16.45
CA ASN A 91 -1.17 9.90 -17.89
C ASN A 91 -1.58 8.58 -18.54
N TYR A 92 -1.30 7.44 -17.89
CA TYR A 92 -1.59 6.12 -18.46
C TYR A 92 -2.56 5.34 -17.59
N HIS A 93 -3.43 4.58 -18.25
CA HIS A 93 -4.28 3.61 -17.56
C HIS A 93 -3.44 2.37 -17.18
N PRO A 94 -3.86 1.58 -16.18
CA PRO A 94 -3.26 0.29 -15.91
C PRO A 94 -3.15 -0.54 -17.19
N ASN A 95 -1.93 -0.82 -17.62
CA ASN A 95 -1.66 -1.40 -18.94
C ASN A 95 -0.82 -2.69 -18.88
N ASN A 96 -0.45 -3.13 -17.69
CA ASN A 96 0.29 -4.37 -17.55
C ASN A 96 -0.63 -5.58 -17.69
N TRP A 97 -0.06 -6.70 -18.12
CA TRP A 97 -0.80 -7.92 -18.42
C TRP A 97 -1.61 -8.42 -17.22
N ASP A 98 -1.01 -8.45 -16.03
CA ASP A 98 -1.64 -8.98 -14.82
C ASP A 98 -2.84 -8.13 -14.36
N SER A 99 -2.71 -6.81 -14.46
CA SER A 99 -3.76 -5.83 -14.13
C SER A 99 -5.00 -6.08 -14.97
N LEU A 100 -4.79 -6.21 -16.28
CA LEU A 100 -5.86 -6.37 -17.27
C LEU A 100 -6.43 -7.78 -17.32
N THR A 101 -5.65 -8.79 -16.97
CA THR A 101 -6.06 -10.19 -17.10
C THR A 101 -6.83 -10.67 -15.87
N TYR A 102 -6.48 -10.20 -14.66
CA TYR A 102 -7.14 -10.69 -13.45
C TYR A 102 -7.22 -9.75 -12.26
N HIS A 103 -6.39 -8.72 -12.07
CA HIS A 103 -6.56 -7.85 -10.89
C HIS A 103 -7.81 -6.96 -11.00
N LEU A 104 -7.91 -6.16 -12.06
CA LEU A 104 -9.03 -5.24 -12.26
C LEU A 104 -10.32 -5.95 -12.68
N PRO A 105 -10.33 -6.94 -13.60
CA PRO A 105 -11.56 -7.66 -13.91
C PRO A 105 -12.18 -8.31 -12.68
N ARG A 106 -11.36 -8.87 -11.77
CA ARG A 106 -11.83 -9.47 -10.52
C ARG A 106 -12.58 -8.47 -9.64
N VAL A 107 -12.06 -7.25 -9.51
CA VAL A 107 -12.73 -6.16 -8.78
C VAL A 107 -14.12 -5.92 -9.36
N LEU A 108 -14.21 -5.81 -10.69
CA LEU A 108 -15.48 -5.54 -11.37
C LEU A 108 -16.48 -6.70 -11.24
N PHE A 109 -16.01 -7.95 -11.33
CA PHE A 109 -16.85 -9.14 -11.09
C PHE A 109 -17.41 -9.17 -9.67
N TYR A 110 -16.60 -8.88 -8.64
CA TYR A 110 -17.08 -8.86 -7.26
C TYR A 110 -18.06 -7.73 -6.99
N ILE A 111 -17.83 -6.55 -7.57
CA ILE A 111 -18.77 -5.42 -7.46
C ILE A 111 -20.09 -5.76 -8.15
N SER A 112 -20.06 -6.35 -9.34
CA SER A 112 -21.26 -6.66 -10.11
C SER A 112 -22.12 -7.75 -9.46
N GLN A 113 -21.51 -8.78 -8.86
CA GLN A 113 -22.25 -9.81 -8.12
C GLN A 113 -22.61 -9.39 -6.68
N GLY A 114 -22.03 -8.29 -6.18
CA GLY A 114 -22.29 -7.74 -4.85
C GLY A 114 -21.68 -8.53 -3.69
N ASN A 115 -20.88 -9.57 -3.94
CA ASN A 115 -20.24 -10.41 -2.92
C ASN A 115 -18.93 -11.03 -3.45
N LEU A 116 -18.15 -11.68 -2.57
CA LEU A 116 -16.84 -12.28 -2.86
C LEU A 116 -16.90 -13.78 -3.16
N ALA A 117 -18.09 -14.34 -3.44
CA ALA A 117 -18.22 -15.74 -3.80
C ALA A 117 -17.44 -16.03 -5.10
N HIS A 118 -16.98 -17.28 -5.21
CA HIS A 118 -16.35 -17.75 -6.44
C HIS A 118 -17.38 -17.70 -7.57
N PHE A 119 -16.92 -17.31 -8.74
CA PHE A 119 -17.70 -17.25 -9.97
C PHE A 119 -17.05 -18.14 -11.03
N GLU A 120 -17.83 -18.56 -12.01
CA GLU A 120 -17.33 -19.36 -13.12
C GLU A 120 -16.40 -18.52 -14.00
N THR A 121 -15.22 -19.05 -14.29
CA THR A 121 -14.19 -18.36 -15.06
C THR A 121 -13.24 -19.36 -15.70
N VAL A 122 -12.70 -19.01 -16.88
CA VAL A 122 -11.62 -19.76 -17.55
C VAL A 122 -10.24 -19.43 -16.99
N ASN A 123 -10.14 -18.42 -16.13
CA ASN A 123 -8.89 -18.00 -15.50
C ASN A 123 -9.01 -18.08 -13.98
N ASP A 124 -8.49 -19.16 -13.41
CA ASP A 124 -8.55 -19.47 -11.98
C ASP A 124 -7.94 -18.39 -11.06
N ARG A 125 -7.04 -17.55 -11.60
CA ARG A 125 -6.44 -16.44 -10.83
C ARG A 125 -7.48 -15.42 -10.36
N LEU A 126 -8.60 -15.34 -11.06
CA LEU A 126 -9.73 -14.46 -10.72
C LEU A 126 -10.47 -14.91 -9.44
N THR A 127 -10.31 -16.16 -9.01
CA THR A 127 -11.03 -16.69 -7.84
C THR A 127 -10.09 -17.14 -6.73
N PHE A 128 -8.92 -17.69 -7.07
CA PHE A 128 -8.00 -18.29 -6.10
C PHE A 128 -7.10 -17.29 -5.37
N PHE A 129 -6.75 -16.14 -5.96
CA PHE A 129 -5.81 -15.21 -5.31
C PHE A 129 -6.33 -14.60 -4.00
N PRO A 130 -5.46 -14.19 -3.07
CA PRO A 130 -5.88 -13.50 -1.86
C PRO A 130 -6.75 -12.26 -2.14
N LEU A 131 -7.73 -12.01 -1.28
CA LEU A 131 -8.75 -10.96 -1.50
C LEU A 131 -8.28 -9.55 -1.12
N ASN A 132 -7.27 -9.42 -0.26
CA ASN A 132 -6.95 -8.14 0.40
C ASN A 132 -6.68 -6.99 -0.57
N ALA A 133 -5.84 -7.21 -1.58
CA ALA A 133 -5.52 -6.18 -2.56
C ALA A 133 -6.72 -5.85 -3.46
N THR A 134 -7.52 -6.86 -3.82
CA THR A 134 -8.78 -6.67 -4.55
C THR A 134 -9.77 -5.82 -3.76
N LEU A 135 -9.92 -6.09 -2.45
CA LEU A 135 -10.77 -5.31 -1.55
C LEU A 135 -10.32 -3.85 -1.42
N PHE A 136 -9.01 -3.62 -1.45
CA PHE A 136 -8.45 -2.27 -1.45
C PHE A 136 -8.77 -1.51 -2.75
N GLN A 137 -8.72 -2.19 -3.90
CA GLN A 137 -9.08 -1.62 -5.21
C GLN A 137 -10.60 -1.42 -5.38
N ILE A 138 -11.43 -2.27 -4.76
CA ILE A 138 -12.90 -2.15 -4.76
C ILE A 138 -13.35 -0.77 -4.25
N PHE A 139 -12.68 -0.23 -3.23
CA PHE A 139 -12.98 1.10 -2.70
C PHE A 139 -13.02 2.16 -3.81
N LEU A 140 -12.03 2.17 -4.71
CA LEU A 140 -11.95 3.16 -5.78
C LEU A 140 -12.98 2.88 -6.89
N ALA A 141 -13.11 1.60 -7.26
CA ALA A 141 -13.99 1.15 -8.34
C ALA A 141 -15.47 1.46 -8.07
N ILE A 142 -15.94 1.31 -6.82
CA ILE A 142 -17.34 1.54 -6.42
C ILE A 142 -17.79 2.99 -6.70
N TYR A 143 -16.88 3.97 -6.64
CA TYR A 143 -17.21 5.38 -6.86
C TYR A 143 -16.99 5.84 -8.31
N GLY A 144 -16.74 4.91 -9.25
CA GLY A 144 -16.61 5.23 -10.67
C GLY A 144 -15.47 6.22 -10.96
N GLN A 145 -14.39 6.15 -10.18
CA GLN A 145 -13.24 7.03 -10.33
C GLN A 145 -12.44 6.69 -11.60
N PRO A 146 -11.70 7.66 -12.19
CA PRO A 146 -10.88 7.42 -13.36
C PRO A 146 -9.88 6.26 -13.21
N ASP A 147 -9.73 5.43 -14.24
CA ASP A 147 -8.90 4.22 -14.21
C ASP A 147 -7.42 4.47 -13.86
N TYR A 148 -6.88 5.63 -14.23
CA TYR A 148 -5.49 5.98 -13.91
C TYR A 148 -5.25 6.07 -12.39
N LEU A 149 -6.30 6.33 -11.58
CA LEU A 149 -6.17 6.42 -10.13
C LEU A 149 -5.82 5.07 -9.48
N PHE A 150 -6.07 3.94 -10.14
CA PHE A 150 -5.67 2.63 -9.61
C PHE A 150 -4.15 2.48 -9.50
N ASN A 151 -3.39 3.14 -10.39
CA ASN A 151 -1.91 3.13 -10.35
C ASN A 151 -1.37 3.75 -9.05
N PHE A 152 -2.10 4.72 -8.47
CA PHE A 152 -1.66 5.42 -7.28
C PHE A 152 -1.65 4.53 -6.02
N PHE A 153 -2.39 3.42 -6.01
CA PHE A 153 -2.32 2.46 -4.91
C PHE A 153 -0.94 1.78 -4.83
N ASN A 154 -0.39 1.35 -5.97
CA ASN A 154 0.95 0.78 -6.00
C ASN A 154 2.02 1.85 -5.84
N LEU A 155 1.81 3.07 -6.35
CA LEU A 155 2.75 4.17 -6.16
C LEU A 155 2.86 4.55 -4.67
N ALA A 156 1.73 4.65 -3.98
CA ALA A 156 1.71 4.87 -2.54
C ALA A 156 2.38 3.72 -1.78
N SER A 157 2.16 2.47 -2.22
CA SER A 157 2.79 1.30 -1.62
C SER A 157 4.30 1.26 -1.87
N TRP A 158 4.77 1.67 -3.04
CA TRP A 158 6.20 1.81 -3.37
C TRP A 158 6.89 2.83 -2.47
N LEU A 159 6.25 4.00 -2.26
CA LEU A 159 6.73 5.02 -1.32
C LEU A 159 6.77 4.53 0.14
N LEU A 160 5.71 3.83 0.57
CA LEU A 160 5.65 3.25 1.91
C LEU A 160 6.67 2.13 2.10
N ALA A 161 6.95 1.34 1.08
CA ALA A 161 7.99 0.32 1.10
C ALA A 161 9.38 0.97 1.29
N ALA A 162 9.69 2.07 0.60
CA ALA A 162 10.93 2.82 0.81
C ALA A 162 11.06 3.25 2.28
N LEU A 163 10.02 3.90 2.81
CA LEU A 163 10.04 4.38 4.19
C LEU A 163 10.14 3.23 5.20
N ALA A 164 9.43 2.11 4.96
CA ALA A 164 9.45 0.95 5.84
C ALA A 164 10.82 0.26 5.86
N VAL A 165 11.46 0.08 4.69
CA VAL A 165 12.82 -0.47 4.59
C VAL A 165 13.82 0.44 5.30
N TYR A 166 13.74 1.75 5.08
CA TYR A 166 14.59 2.72 5.78
C TYR A 166 14.43 2.59 7.31
N GLN A 167 13.19 2.58 7.82
CA GLN A 167 12.96 2.44 9.25
C GLN A 167 13.42 1.08 9.80
N LEU A 168 13.27 0.00 9.05
CA LEU A 168 13.74 -1.33 9.45
C LEU A 168 15.26 -1.31 9.62
N CYS A 169 15.98 -0.76 8.65
CA CYS A 169 17.43 -0.60 8.76
C CYS A 169 17.83 0.25 9.97
N ARG A 170 17.14 1.37 10.21
CA ARG A 170 17.41 2.24 11.37
C ARG A 170 17.18 1.48 12.69
N ARG A 171 16.09 0.71 12.81
CA ARG A 171 15.80 -0.07 14.03
C ARG A 171 16.72 -1.26 14.24
N SER A 172 17.27 -1.81 13.15
CA SER A 172 18.32 -2.83 13.19
C SER A 172 19.72 -2.28 13.53
N GLY A 173 19.85 -0.97 13.84
CA GLY A 173 21.11 -0.37 14.28
C GLY A 173 21.98 0.25 13.19
N LEU A 174 21.58 0.19 11.91
CA LEU A 174 22.37 0.79 10.82
C LEU A 174 22.31 2.31 10.87
N ALA A 175 23.43 2.97 10.57
CA ALA A 175 23.54 4.42 10.36
C ALA A 175 22.63 4.95 9.23
N HIS A 176 22.41 6.27 9.18
CA HIS A 176 21.49 6.91 8.23
C HIS A 176 21.84 6.62 6.76
N LEU A 177 23.11 6.74 6.39
CA LEU A 177 23.53 6.58 5.00
C LEU A 177 23.37 5.13 4.49
N PRO A 178 23.83 4.09 5.23
CA PRO A 178 23.52 2.70 4.89
C PRO A 178 22.02 2.41 4.82
N ALA A 179 21.22 2.92 5.77
CA ALA A 179 19.77 2.73 5.75
C ALA A 179 19.11 3.38 4.52
N LEU A 180 19.53 4.60 4.16
CA LEU A 180 19.07 5.29 2.96
C LEU A 180 19.47 4.54 1.69
N LEU A 181 20.72 4.05 1.63
CA LEU A 181 21.21 3.27 0.50
C LEU A 181 20.43 1.94 0.37
N SER A 182 20.20 1.21 1.46
CA SER A 182 19.42 -0.03 1.47
C SER A 182 17.98 0.20 1.00
N SER A 183 17.33 1.25 1.51
CA SER A 183 16.01 1.67 1.04
C SER A 183 16.00 1.99 -0.44
N TRP A 184 16.96 2.81 -0.90
CA TRP A 184 17.07 3.21 -2.29
C TRP A 184 17.28 2.00 -3.21
N ILE A 185 18.21 1.10 -2.88
CA ILE A 185 18.46 -0.14 -3.66
C ILE A 185 17.19 -0.99 -3.71
N GLY A 186 16.49 -1.15 -2.57
CA GLY A 186 15.29 -1.97 -2.49
C GLY A 186 14.18 -1.48 -3.44
N VAL A 187 13.91 -0.17 -3.47
CA VAL A 187 12.82 0.38 -4.29
C VAL A 187 13.22 0.70 -5.72
N MET A 188 14.52 0.87 -5.99
CA MET A 188 15.07 1.07 -7.34
C MET A 188 15.37 -0.24 -8.08
N ALA A 189 15.33 -1.39 -7.39
CA ALA A 189 15.40 -2.69 -8.05
C ALA A 189 14.34 -2.74 -9.16
N THR A 190 14.76 -3.06 -10.39
CA THR A 190 13.94 -2.91 -11.61
C THR A 190 12.54 -3.51 -11.46
N GLN A 191 12.44 -4.70 -10.85
CA GLN A 191 11.17 -5.38 -10.62
C GLN A 191 10.25 -4.61 -9.66
N VAL A 192 10.80 -4.04 -8.59
CA VAL A 192 10.03 -3.28 -7.58
C VAL A 192 9.60 -1.93 -8.17
N LEU A 193 10.51 -1.29 -8.89
CA LEU A 193 10.26 -0.01 -9.56
C LEU A 193 9.17 -0.14 -10.64
N ALA A 194 9.24 -1.16 -11.49
CA ALA A 194 8.25 -1.40 -12.54
C ALA A 194 6.84 -1.64 -11.99
N GLN A 195 6.73 -2.12 -10.75
CA GLN A 195 5.44 -2.31 -10.09
C GLN A 195 4.86 -1.02 -9.48
N GLY A 196 5.65 0.05 -9.34
CA GLY A 196 5.19 1.31 -8.74
C GLY A 196 4.00 1.95 -9.48
N THR A 197 3.82 1.66 -10.76
CA THR A 197 2.70 2.14 -11.59
C THR A 197 1.81 1.01 -12.11
N ALA A 198 1.97 -0.20 -11.57
CA ALA A 198 1.12 -1.35 -11.85
C ALA A 198 -0.15 -1.35 -10.98
N THR A 199 -1.03 -2.36 -11.16
CA THR A 199 -2.10 -2.67 -10.18
C THR A 199 -1.96 -4.09 -9.61
N THR A 200 -0.72 -4.60 -9.56
CA THR A 200 -0.36 -5.91 -9.01
C THR A 200 -0.41 -5.93 -7.49
N ASN A 201 -0.53 -7.13 -6.91
CA ASN A 201 -0.72 -7.30 -5.47
C ASN A 201 0.59 -7.32 -4.65
N ASP A 202 1.77 -7.42 -5.27
CA ASP A 202 3.01 -7.70 -4.54
C ASP A 202 3.38 -6.54 -3.60
N LEU A 203 3.42 -5.30 -4.11
CA LEU A 203 3.71 -4.12 -3.29
C LEU A 203 2.64 -3.90 -2.21
N LEU A 204 1.36 -4.04 -2.57
CA LEU A 204 0.24 -3.91 -1.65
C LEU A 204 0.27 -4.93 -0.50
N THR A 205 0.88 -6.09 -0.72
CA THR A 205 1.03 -7.14 0.28
C THR A 205 2.34 -7.00 1.07
N ALA A 206 3.42 -6.56 0.41
CA ALA A 206 4.72 -6.36 1.03
C ALA A 206 4.70 -5.26 2.09
N VAL A 207 3.99 -4.15 1.86
CA VAL A 207 3.97 -3.02 2.79
C VAL A 207 3.40 -3.38 4.17
N PRO A 208 2.21 -4.00 4.30
CA PRO A 208 1.71 -4.47 5.59
C PRO A 208 2.68 -5.43 6.30
N LEU A 209 3.37 -6.30 5.55
CA LEU A 209 4.37 -7.22 6.12
C LEU A 209 5.59 -6.48 6.70
N LEU A 210 6.11 -5.49 5.96
CA LEU A 210 7.24 -4.67 6.40
C LEU A 210 6.87 -3.84 7.64
N ILE A 211 5.69 -3.23 7.65
CA ILE A 211 5.21 -2.45 8.81
C ILE A 211 4.92 -3.37 10.01
N GLY A 212 4.36 -4.57 9.78
CA GLY A 212 4.19 -5.57 10.83
C GLY A 212 5.52 -5.95 11.49
N THR A 213 6.55 -6.17 10.68
CA THR A 213 7.92 -6.41 11.17
C THR A 213 8.46 -5.24 11.97
N LEU A 214 8.18 -4.00 11.55
CA LEU A 214 8.59 -2.80 12.30
C LEU A 214 8.00 -2.73 13.70
N PHE A 215 6.73 -3.11 13.86
CA PHE A 215 6.07 -3.14 15.17
C PHE A 215 6.57 -4.28 16.07
N ILE A 216 7.06 -5.39 15.50
CA ILE A 216 7.69 -6.46 16.28
C ILE A 216 9.06 -6.02 16.83
N LEU A 217 9.74 -5.09 16.15
CA LEU A 217 11.04 -4.55 16.55
C LEU A 217 10.95 -3.35 17.52
N GLU A 218 9.74 -2.85 17.83
CA GLU A 218 9.51 -1.84 18.88
C GLU A 218 9.52 -2.47 20.27
#